data_AF-A0A7W7W1Z0-F1
#
_entry.id   AF-A0A7W7W1Z0-F1
#
_cell.length_a   1.000
_cell.length_b   1.000
_cell.length_c   1.000
_cell.angle_alpha   90.00
_cell.angle_beta   90.00
_cell.angle_gamma   90.00
#
_symmetry.space_group_name_H-M   'P 1'
#
loop_
_entity.id
_entity.type
_entity.pdbx_description
1 polymer ?
#
loop_
_entity_poly.entity_id
_entity_poly.type
_entity_poly.pdbx_seq_one_letter_code
_entity_poly.pdbx_strand_id
1 'polypeptide(L)'
;MTDAPNEFSAVHREIGDYPVATGAGRSLLLRRPYDASVQDVWHACTTPERLGRWLAPVTGDLAPGGTFRVEGQASGRILVCQEPHLLKVTWEYGPDSVTEVELRLAENADGGTVLELRHTSPTETVDEIAKVVDFAVQQFTPGSRNSPTDH
;
A
#
# COMPACT_ATOMS: atom_id res chain seq x y z
N MET A 1 14.60 32.77 11.37
CA MET A 1 14.74 32.49 9.93
C MET A 1 15.78 31.39 9.78
N THR A 2 15.31 30.15 9.80
CA THR A 2 15.99 28.99 9.23
C THR A 2 14.87 28.07 8.77
N ASP A 3 14.58 28.13 7.48
CA ASP A 3 13.76 27.18 6.76
C ASP A 3 14.58 25.90 6.62
N ALA A 4 14.06 24.79 7.14
CA ALA A 4 14.61 23.46 6.87
C ALA A 4 13.50 22.67 6.17
N PRO A 5 13.50 22.58 4.83
CA PRO A 5 12.66 21.62 4.18
C PRO A 5 13.27 20.24 4.47
N ASN A 6 12.59 19.45 5.28
CA ASN A 6 12.92 18.04 5.46
C ASN A 6 12.47 17.30 4.18
N GLU A 7 13.31 17.30 3.15
CA GLU A 7 13.06 16.76 1.80
C GLU A 7 13.03 15.21 1.71
N PHE A 8 12.57 14.51 2.75
CA PHE A 8 12.49 13.04 2.77
C PHE A 8 11.07 12.44 2.69
N SER A 9 10.03 13.25 2.45
CA SER A 9 8.64 12.73 2.40
C SER A 9 7.84 13.20 1.19
N ALA A 10 8.47 13.33 0.02
CA ALA A 10 7.71 13.54 -1.20
C ALA A 10 7.11 12.20 -1.65
N VAL A 11 5.83 11.98 -1.34
CA VAL A 11 5.04 10.91 -1.97
C VAL A 11 5.10 11.13 -3.48
N HIS A 12 5.76 10.23 -4.20
CA HIS A 12 5.81 10.30 -5.65
C HIS A 12 4.61 9.56 -6.22
N ARG A 13 3.83 10.24 -7.06
CA ARG A 13 2.65 9.68 -7.72
C ARG A 13 2.84 9.73 -9.23
N GLU A 14 2.66 8.60 -9.87
CA GLU A 14 2.69 8.46 -11.32
C GLU A 14 1.40 7.79 -11.78
N ILE A 15 0.72 8.40 -12.75
CA ILE A 15 -0.44 7.80 -13.42
C ILE A 15 0.04 7.37 -14.79
N GLY A 16 -0.12 6.09 -15.11
CA GLY A 16 0.32 5.50 -16.37
C GLY A 16 -0.75 4.61 -16.99
N ASP A 17 -0.66 4.43 -18.30
CA ASP A 17 -1.38 3.38 -19.01
C ASP A 17 -0.76 2.02 -18.66
N TYR A 18 -1.57 1.09 -18.16
CA TYR A 18 -1.13 -0.24 -17.82
C TYR A 18 -2.16 -1.28 -18.26
N PRO A 19 -1.83 -2.15 -19.22
CA PRO A 19 -2.77 -3.14 -19.70
C PRO A 19 -3.12 -4.12 -18.58
N VAL A 20 -4.41 -4.43 -18.47
CA VAL A 20 -4.95 -5.45 -17.56
C VAL A 20 -5.49 -6.61 -18.38
N ALA A 21 -5.79 -7.73 -17.72
CA ALA A 21 -6.32 -8.91 -18.39
C ALA A 21 -7.60 -8.63 -19.22
N THR A 22 -8.36 -7.60 -18.85
CA THR A 22 -9.61 -7.19 -19.50
C THR A 22 -9.44 -6.14 -20.61
N GLY A 23 -8.21 -5.67 -20.91
CA GLY A 23 -7.94 -4.72 -22.00
C GLY A 23 -7.09 -3.52 -21.57
N ALA A 24 -7.42 -2.34 -22.10
CA ALA A 24 -6.77 -1.09 -21.68
C ALA A 24 -7.06 -0.84 -20.19
N GLY A 25 -6.03 -0.49 -19.43
CA GLY A 25 -6.14 -0.18 -18.02
C GLY A 25 -5.32 1.04 -17.66
N ARG A 26 -5.63 1.62 -16.51
CA ARG A 26 -4.83 2.69 -15.92
C ARG A 26 -4.24 2.17 -14.63
N SER A 27 -3.02 2.61 -14.32
CA SER A 27 -2.41 2.35 -13.02
C SER A 27 -2.00 3.65 -12.34
N LEU A 28 -2.25 3.71 -11.04
CA LEU A 28 -1.64 4.67 -10.14
C LEU A 28 -0.48 3.97 -9.44
N LEU A 29 0.71 4.50 -9.60
CA LEU A 29 1.90 4.10 -8.86
C LEU A 29 2.20 5.16 -7.81
N LEU A 30 2.25 4.73 -6.56
CA LEU A 30 2.68 5.54 -5.43
C LEU A 30 4.01 5.00 -4.92
N ARG A 31 4.99 5.88 -4.74
CA ARG A 31 6.29 5.53 -4.12
C ARG A 31 6.53 6.40 -2.91
N ARG A 32 6.91 5.78 -1.79
CA ARG A 32 7.23 6.49 -0.56
C ARG A 32 8.39 5.82 0.17
N PRO A 33 9.44 6.58 0.53
CA PRO A 33 10.48 6.09 1.43
C PRO A 33 10.00 6.11 2.89
N TYR A 34 10.46 5.14 3.67
CA TYR A 34 10.23 5.01 5.11
C TYR A 34 11.55 4.76 5.82
N ASP A 35 11.72 5.40 6.98
CA ASP A 35 12.88 5.22 7.86
C ASP A 35 12.67 3.99 8.79
N ALA A 36 12.36 2.86 8.17
CA ALA A 36 12.07 1.58 8.81
C ALA A 36 12.59 0.43 7.93
N SER A 37 12.85 -0.74 8.54
CA SER A 37 13.29 -1.92 7.80
C SER A 37 12.16 -2.50 6.96
N VAL A 38 12.53 -3.22 5.89
CA VAL A 38 11.55 -3.84 4.97
C VAL A 38 10.60 -4.76 5.73
N GLN A 39 11.11 -5.46 6.74
CA GLN A 39 10.33 -6.33 7.61
C GLN A 39 9.27 -5.58 8.43
N ASP A 40 9.62 -4.41 9.01
CA ASP A 40 8.65 -3.67 9.81
C ASP A 40 7.54 -3.06 8.94
N VAL A 41 7.91 -2.55 7.76
CA VAL A 41 6.95 -2.06 6.76
C VAL A 41 6.07 -3.21 6.24
N TRP A 42 6.67 -4.38 5.96
CA TRP A 42 5.94 -5.57 5.53
C TRP A 42 4.90 -5.98 6.57
N HIS A 43 5.29 -6.15 7.83
CA HIS A 43 4.36 -6.49 8.91
C HIS A 43 3.26 -5.43 9.10
N ALA A 44 3.56 -4.15 8.89
CA ALA A 44 2.55 -3.11 8.94
C ALA A 44 1.48 -3.24 7.83
N CYS A 45 1.84 -3.87 6.71
CA CYS A 45 0.97 -4.09 5.55
C CYS A 45 0.35 -5.49 5.47
N THR A 46 0.85 -6.48 6.20
CA THR A 46 0.38 -7.88 6.12
C THR A 46 -0.19 -8.44 7.41
N THR A 47 0.19 -7.88 8.57
CA THR A 47 -0.32 -8.35 9.87
C THR A 47 -1.68 -7.71 10.17
N PRO A 48 -2.76 -8.49 10.37
CA PRO A 48 -4.12 -7.97 10.57
C PRO A 48 -4.22 -7.02 11.77
N GLU A 49 -3.51 -7.32 12.87
CA GLU A 49 -3.45 -6.47 14.05
C GLU A 49 -2.76 -5.12 13.80
N ARG A 50 -1.81 -5.05 12.86
CA ARG A 50 -1.16 -3.79 12.47
C ARG A 50 -1.98 -3.05 11.43
N LEU A 51 -2.56 -3.75 10.46
CA LEU A 51 -3.48 -3.19 9.46
C LEU A 51 -4.67 -2.50 10.13
N GLY A 52 -5.24 -3.10 11.18
CA GLY A 52 -6.35 -2.52 11.94
C GLY A 52 -6.03 -1.20 12.64
N ARG A 53 -4.74 -0.82 12.77
CA ARG A 53 -4.33 0.44 13.43
C ARG A 53 -4.44 1.65 12.52
N TRP A 54 -4.37 1.47 11.20
CA TRP A 54 -4.29 2.57 10.24
C TRP A 54 -5.25 2.43 9.04
N LEU A 55 -5.71 1.22 8.73
CA LEU A 55 -6.66 0.95 7.65
C LEU A 55 -8.06 0.66 8.22
N ALA A 56 -8.28 -0.59 8.66
CA ALA A 56 -9.49 -1.11 9.27
C ALA A 56 -9.25 -2.58 9.65
N PRO A 57 -10.09 -3.21 10.51
CA PRO A 57 -9.99 -4.63 10.80
C PRO A 57 -10.01 -5.48 9.53
N VAL A 58 -9.00 -6.35 9.37
CA VAL A 58 -8.89 -7.29 8.25
C VAL A 58 -9.09 -8.71 8.74
N THR A 59 -9.97 -9.46 8.07
CA THR A 59 -10.30 -10.86 8.38
C THR A 59 -10.22 -11.72 7.14
N GLY A 60 -10.07 -13.04 7.31
CA GLY A 60 -10.05 -14.01 6.22
C GLY A 60 -8.83 -14.94 6.27
N ASP A 61 -8.56 -15.59 5.15
CA ASP A 61 -7.40 -16.44 4.94
C ASP A 61 -6.28 -15.63 4.28
N LEU A 62 -5.32 -15.17 5.09
CA LEU A 62 -4.25 -14.27 4.65
C LEU A 62 -3.04 -15.02 4.05
N ALA A 63 -3.31 -16.06 3.26
CA ALA A 63 -2.32 -16.85 2.55
C ALA A 63 -2.49 -16.71 1.03
N PRO A 64 -1.47 -17.01 0.21
CA PRO A 64 -1.61 -17.09 -1.25
C PRO A 64 -2.79 -17.97 -1.66
N GLY A 65 -3.66 -17.46 -2.53
CA GLY A 65 -4.90 -18.12 -2.94
C GLY A 65 -6.08 -17.95 -1.98
N GLY A 66 -5.83 -17.43 -0.77
CA GLY A 66 -6.83 -17.10 0.23
C GLY A 66 -7.60 -15.83 -0.09
N THR A 67 -8.55 -15.48 0.79
CA THR A 67 -9.43 -14.31 0.66
C THR A 67 -9.35 -13.44 1.88
N PHE A 68 -9.39 -12.12 1.69
CA PHE A 68 -9.42 -11.14 2.77
C PHE A 68 -10.65 -10.25 2.67
N ARG A 69 -11.04 -9.69 3.82
CA ARG A 69 -12.09 -8.68 3.95
C ARG A 69 -11.61 -7.59 4.87
N VAL A 70 -11.61 -6.37 4.36
CA VAL A 70 -11.39 -5.15 5.11
C VAL A 70 -12.75 -4.60 5.53
N GLU A 71 -12.98 -4.52 6.84
CA GLU A 71 -14.28 -4.12 7.39
C GLU A 71 -14.71 -2.73 6.88
N GLY A 72 -15.92 -2.65 6.32
CA GLY A 72 -16.51 -1.40 5.81
C GLY A 72 -15.86 -0.83 4.54
N GLN A 73 -14.88 -1.51 3.94
CA GLN A 73 -14.11 -0.98 2.81
C GLN A 73 -14.21 -1.86 1.57
N ALA A 74 -13.58 -3.04 1.60
CA ALA A 74 -13.43 -3.89 0.42
C ALA A 74 -13.19 -5.35 0.81
N SER A 75 -13.36 -6.25 -0.16
CA SER A 75 -12.88 -7.62 -0.06
C SER A 75 -11.96 -7.96 -1.23
N GLY A 76 -11.27 -9.07 -1.14
CA GLY A 76 -10.43 -9.53 -2.23
C GLY A 76 -9.79 -10.88 -1.99
N ARG A 77 -8.87 -11.22 -2.88
CA ARG A 77 -8.09 -12.44 -2.88
C ARG A 77 -6.61 -12.12 -2.91
N ILE A 78 -5.81 -12.95 -2.24
CA ILE A 78 -4.36 -12.85 -2.29
C ILE A 78 -3.88 -13.62 -3.51
N LEU A 79 -3.35 -12.91 -4.49
CA LEU A 79 -2.87 -13.48 -5.75
C LEU A 79 -1.42 -13.96 -5.60
N VAL A 80 -0.59 -13.13 -4.99
CA VAL A 80 0.83 -13.40 -4.76
C VAL A 80 1.20 -12.88 -3.39
N CYS A 81 1.93 -13.66 -2.60
CA CYS A 81 2.56 -13.21 -1.37
C CYS A 81 3.98 -13.79 -1.33
N GLN A 82 4.97 -12.94 -1.55
CA GLN A 82 6.40 -13.25 -1.49
C GLN A 82 7.02 -12.32 -0.44
N GLU A 83 6.96 -12.77 0.81
CA GLU A 83 7.54 -12.04 1.93
C GLU A 83 9.06 -11.84 1.75
N PRO A 84 9.61 -10.68 2.13
CA PRO A 84 8.94 -9.45 2.56
C PRO A 84 8.80 -8.39 1.43
N HIS A 85 8.86 -8.79 0.15
CA HIS A 85 9.09 -7.86 -0.95
C HIS A 85 7.89 -7.63 -1.86
N LEU A 86 6.96 -8.58 -1.98
CA LEU A 86 5.88 -8.49 -2.95
C LEU A 86 4.58 -9.08 -2.42
N LEU A 87 3.53 -8.27 -2.41
CA LEU A 87 2.15 -8.69 -2.15
C LEU A 87 1.28 -8.21 -3.31
N LYS A 88 0.57 -9.12 -3.96
CA LYS A 88 -0.43 -8.80 -4.98
C LYS A 88 -1.79 -9.32 -4.56
N VAL A 89 -2.79 -8.46 -4.58
CA VAL A 89 -4.17 -8.78 -4.17
C VAL A 89 -5.18 -8.22 -5.16
N THR A 90 -6.36 -8.82 -5.23
CA THR A 90 -7.53 -8.15 -5.82
C THR A 90 -8.14 -7.20 -4.80
N TRP A 91 -8.77 -6.13 -5.28
CA TRP A 91 -9.49 -5.17 -4.46
C TRP A 91 -10.88 -4.95 -5.07
N GLU A 92 -11.90 -5.45 -4.38
CA GLU A 92 -13.27 -5.51 -4.84
C GLU A 92 -14.12 -4.51 -4.06
N TYR A 93 -14.55 -3.44 -4.73
CA TYR A 93 -15.43 -2.40 -4.18
C TYR A 93 -16.84 -2.52 -4.80
N GLY A 94 -17.60 -3.50 -4.36
CA GLY A 94 -18.92 -3.81 -4.92
C GLY A 94 -18.90 -4.83 -6.07
N PRO A 95 -20.07 -5.17 -6.63
CA PRO A 95 -20.26 -6.35 -7.49
C PRO A 95 -19.53 -6.31 -8.84
N ASP A 96 -19.21 -5.12 -9.36
CA ASP A 96 -18.64 -4.93 -10.70
C ASP A 96 -17.30 -4.17 -10.70
N SER A 97 -16.72 -3.92 -9.53
CA SER A 97 -15.50 -3.12 -9.38
C SER A 97 -14.35 -3.95 -8.82
N VAL A 98 -13.81 -4.84 -9.65
CA VAL A 98 -12.61 -5.62 -9.32
C VAL A 98 -11.38 -4.91 -9.88
N THR A 99 -10.47 -4.56 -8.99
CA THR A 99 -9.19 -3.92 -9.32
C THR A 99 -8.04 -4.74 -8.76
N GLU A 100 -6.81 -4.45 -9.16
CA GLU A 100 -5.62 -5.13 -8.66
C GLU A 100 -4.74 -4.16 -7.89
N VAL A 101 -4.28 -4.56 -6.71
CA VAL A 101 -3.33 -3.82 -5.89
C VAL A 101 -2.06 -4.63 -5.74
N GLU A 102 -0.93 -4.01 -6.03
CA GLU A 102 0.39 -4.61 -5.94
C GLU A 102 1.28 -3.74 -5.06
N LEU A 103 1.79 -4.33 -3.99
CA LEU A 103 2.71 -3.70 -3.06
C LEU A 103 4.09 -4.33 -3.25
N ARG A 104 5.08 -3.50 -3.54
CA ARG A 104 6.50 -3.86 -3.58
C ARG A 104 7.26 -3.11 -2.50
N LEU A 105 8.13 -3.81 -1.79
CA LEU A 105 9.08 -3.22 -0.86
C LEU A 105 10.49 -3.46 -1.36
N ALA A 106 11.31 -2.42 -1.33
CA ALA A 106 12.73 -2.50 -1.66
C ALA A 106 13.56 -1.79 -0.59
N GLU A 107 14.74 -2.30 -0.30
CA GLU A 107 15.71 -1.62 0.56
C GLU A 107 16.20 -0.35 -0.14
N ASN A 108 16.21 0.77 0.60
CA ASN A 108 16.81 2.01 0.13
C ASN A 108 18.32 2.01 0.42
N ALA A 109 19.10 2.71 -0.41
CA ALA A 109 20.56 2.80 -0.26
C ALA A 109 20.98 3.37 1.11
N ASP A 110 20.15 4.23 1.71
CA ASP A 110 20.37 4.86 3.00
C ASP A 110 19.97 3.99 4.22
N GLY A 111 19.56 2.72 4.01
CA GLY A 111 19.17 1.79 5.09
C GLY A 111 17.69 1.84 5.50
N GLY A 112 16.85 2.57 4.74
CA GLY A 112 15.39 2.59 4.88
C GLY A 112 14.67 1.64 3.91
N THR A 113 13.36 1.79 3.77
CA THR A 113 12.53 1.01 2.83
C THR A 113 11.80 1.92 1.87
N VAL A 114 11.80 1.60 0.58
CA VAL A 114 10.88 2.20 -0.39
C VAL A 114 9.67 1.30 -0.54
N LEU A 115 8.50 1.82 -0.22
CA LEU A 115 7.22 1.18 -0.53
C LEU A 115 6.74 1.71 -1.88
N GLU A 116 6.49 0.80 -2.81
CA GLU A 116 5.82 1.06 -4.07
C GLU A 116 4.46 0.38 -4.05
N LEU A 117 3.38 1.16 -4.10
CA LEU A 117 2.02 0.65 -4.20
C LEU A 117 1.45 1.00 -5.56
N ARG A 118 1.14 -0.02 -6.34
CA ARG A 118 0.50 0.10 -7.64
C ARG A 118 -0.94 -0.36 -7.55
N HIS A 119 -1.87 0.53 -7.84
CA HIS A 119 -3.28 0.21 -8.01
C HIS A 119 -3.61 0.25 -9.50
N THR A 120 -4.12 -0.85 -10.04
CA THR A 120 -4.49 -0.98 -11.44
C THR A 120 -5.98 -1.24 -11.60
N SER A 121 -6.60 -0.50 -12.52
CA SER A 121 -8.04 -0.58 -12.78
C SER A 121 -8.34 -0.70 -14.28
N PRO A 122 -9.36 -1.49 -14.64
CA PRO A 122 -9.78 -1.68 -16.04
C PRO A 122 -10.58 -0.51 -16.63
N THR A 123 -10.97 0.48 -15.82
CA THR A 123 -11.86 1.58 -16.23
C THR A 123 -11.26 2.92 -15.81
N GLU A 124 -11.58 4.00 -16.54
CA GLU A 124 -11.11 5.40 -16.40
C GLU A 124 -11.32 6.07 -15.01
N THR A 125 -11.74 5.35 -13.98
CA THR A 125 -11.98 5.88 -12.63
C THR A 125 -10.70 5.85 -11.77
N VAL A 126 -9.61 6.45 -12.26
CA VAL A 126 -8.36 6.58 -11.48
C VAL A 126 -8.47 7.63 -10.37
N ASP A 127 -9.31 8.64 -10.55
CA ASP A 127 -9.38 9.80 -9.65
C ASP A 127 -9.95 9.46 -8.26
N GLU A 128 -10.94 8.56 -8.20
CA GLU A 128 -11.56 8.13 -6.93
C GLU A 128 -10.64 7.15 -6.18
N ILE A 129 -9.95 6.29 -6.93
CA ILE A 129 -8.97 5.34 -6.41
C ILE A 129 -7.76 6.06 -5.84
N ALA A 130 -7.27 7.09 -6.54
CA ALA A 130 -6.18 7.92 -6.07
C ALA A 130 -6.47 8.55 -4.71
N LYS A 131 -7.71 8.97 -4.45
CA LYS A 131 -8.09 9.54 -3.15
C LYS A 131 -8.07 8.50 -2.03
N VAL A 132 -8.54 7.28 -2.28
CA VAL A 132 -8.54 6.21 -1.28
C VAL A 132 -7.12 5.73 -0.98
N VAL A 133 -6.30 5.57 -2.02
CA VAL A 133 -4.89 5.19 -1.89
C VAL A 133 -4.09 6.28 -1.18
N ASP A 134 -4.28 7.54 -1.56
CA ASP A 134 -3.64 8.69 -0.92
C ASP A 134 -4.05 8.80 0.55
N PHE A 135 -5.33 8.62 0.88
CA PHE A 135 -5.82 8.60 2.26
C PHE A 135 -5.22 7.46 3.09
N ALA A 136 -5.17 6.24 2.53
CA ALA A 136 -4.60 5.07 3.20
C ALA A 136 -3.09 5.26 3.46
N VAL A 137 -2.36 5.84 2.52
CA VAL A 137 -0.91 6.07 2.63
C VAL A 137 -0.59 7.27 3.54
N GLN A 138 -1.39 8.33 3.51
CA GLN A 138 -1.22 9.48 4.41
C GLN A 138 -1.40 9.05 5.88
N GLN A 139 -2.30 8.11 6.15
CA GLN A 139 -2.50 7.56 7.49
C GLN A 139 -1.52 6.43 7.84
N PHE A 140 -0.74 5.92 6.88
CA PHE A 140 0.25 4.90 7.14
C PHE A 140 1.49 5.48 7.83
N THR A 141 1.63 5.14 9.11
CA THR A 141 2.83 5.34 9.92
C THR A 141 3.40 3.95 10.29
N PRO A 142 4.40 3.44 9.56
CA PRO A 142 5.04 2.19 9.93
C PRO A 142 5.78 2.45 11.23
N GLY A 143 5.26 1.88 12.33
CA GLY A 143 5.83 1.97 13.66
C GLY A 143 6.22 3.40 14.04
N SER A 144 5.34 4.12 14.75
CA SER A 144 5.77 5.30 15.50
C SER A 144 7.06 4.93 16.24
N ARG A 145 8.21 5.42 15.76
CA ARG A 145 9.48 5.23 16.45
C ARG A 145 9.24 5.91 17.79
N ASN A 146 9.09 5.11 18.84
CA ASN A 146 9.19 5.63 20.19
C ASN A 146 10.57 6.29 20.24
N SER A 147 10.61 7.61 20.11
CA SER A 147 11.80 8.38 20.41
C SER A 147 12.15 8.06 21.86
N PRO A 148 13.32 7.49 22.17
CA PRO A 148 13.84 7.61 23.51
C PRO A 148 14.38 9.04 23.61
N THR A 149 13.58 9.97 24.14
CA THR A 149 14.18 11.18 24.68
C THR A 149 14.61 10.85 26.11
N ASP A 150 15.85 10.39 26.21
CA ASP A 150 16.72 10.62 27.35
C ASP A 150 16.76 12.12 27.65
N HIS A 151 16.18 12.56 28.76
CA HIS A 151 16.86 13.23 29.89
C HIS A 151 15.88 13.59 31.01
#